data_AF-A0A355QZH2-F1
#
_entry.id   AF-A0A355QZH2-F1
#
_cell.length_a   1.000
_cell.length_b   1.000
_cell.length_c   1.000
_cell.angle_alpha   90.00
_cell.angle_beta   90.00
_cell.angle_gamma   90.00
#
_symmetry.space_group_name_H-M   'P 1'
#
loop_
_entity.id
_entity.type
_entity.pdbx_description
1 polymer ?
#
loop_
_entity_poly.entity_id
_entity_poly.type
_entity_poly.pdbx_seq_one_letter_code
_entity_poly.pdbx_strand_id
1 'polypeptide(L)'
;PGDMLLKNFGVTRHGRVVFYDYDEISFLTEVNFRHIPPPRYPEDEMSGEPWYSIGPHDVFPEEFPPFLFADMGQRRLFSRLHGELYDADYWKGLQAAIREGKVIDVFPYRRKAR
;
A
#
# COMPACT_ATOMS: atom_id res chain seq x y z
N PRO A 1 6.71 4.45 -2.18
CA PRO A 1 6.33 4.75 -3.58
C PRO A 1 4.94 5.38 -3.55
N GLY A 2 4.75 6.56 -4.15
CA GLY A 2 3.44 7.19 -4.25
C GLY A 2 2.53 6.39 -5.19
N ASP A 3 2.93 6.25 -6.45
CA ASP A 3 2.23 5.40 -7.42
C ASP A 3 2.71 3.93 -7.35
N MET A 4 1.85 3.06 -6.79
CA MET A 4 2.10 1.61 -6.68
C MET A 4 1.54 0.79 -7.86
N LEU A 5 1.14 1.42 -8.96
CA LEU A 5 0.65 0.70 -10.13
C LEU A 5 1.72 -0.25 -10.71
N LEU A 6 1.29 -1.41 -11.22
CA LEU A 6 2.17 -2.44 -11.79
C LEU A 6 3.06 -1.91 -12.92
N LYS A 7 2.63 -0.87 -13.64
CA LYS A 7 3.39 -0.18 -14.68
C LYS A 7 4.69 0.46 -14.18
N ASN A 8 4.86 0.65 -12.87
CA ASN A 8 6.06 1.26 -12.26
C ASN A 8 7.05 0.20 -11.73
N PHE A 9 6.74 -1.07 -11.95
CA PHE A 9 7.53 -2.21 -11.51
C PHE A 9 8.04 -3.02 -12.71
N GLY A 10 9.35 -3.25 -12.73
CA GLY A 10 10.03 -4.08 -13.71
C GLY A 10 10.30 -5.48 -13.16
N VAL A 11 10.39 -6.46 -14.07
CA VAL A 11 10.77 -7.83 -13.73
C VAL A 11 12.15 -8.13 -14.30
N THR A 12 13.09 -8.47 -13.43
CA THR A 12 14.44 -8.89 -13.82
C THR A 12 14.44 -10.26 -14.48
N ARG A 13 15.55 -10.63 -15.15
CA ARG A 13 15.75 -11.98 -15.74
C ARG A 13 15.55 -13.13 -14.75
N HIS A 14 15.76 -12.89 -13.45
CA HIS A 14 15.58 -13.88 -12.40
C HIS A 14 14.21 -13.84 -11.72
N GLY A 15 13.24 -13.11 -12.30
CA GLY A 15 11.88 -13.02 -11.79
C GLY A 15 11.72 -12.16 -10.53
N ARG A 16 12.74 -11.36 -10.16
CA ARG A 16 12.61 -10.36 -9.07
C ARG A 16 11.92 -9.11 -9.59
N VAL A 17 11.08 -8.53 -8.74
CA VAL A 17 10.37 -7.27 -8.98
C VAL A 17 11.23 -6.10 -8.48
N VAL A 18 11.32 -5.04 -9.29
CA VAL A 18 12.08 -3.82 -8.99
C VAL A 18 11.23 -2.61 -9.32
N PHE A 19 11.10 -1.66 -8.39
CA PHE A 19 10.46 -0.37 -8.62
C PHE A 19 11.42 0.57 -9.33
N TYR A 20 10.96 1.32 -10.35
CA TYR A 20 11.84 2.17 -11.17
C TYR A 20 11.37 3.60 -11.41
N ASP A 21 10.10 3.92 -11.17
CA ASP A 21 9.57 5.27 -11.34
C ASP A 21 9.70 6.05 -10.03
N TYR A 22 10.55 7.07 -10.00
CA TYR A 22 10.87 7.79 -8.75
C TYR A 22 10.22 9.16 -8.63
N ASP A 23 9.41 9.58 -9.60
CA ASP A 23 8.86 10.95 -9.61
C ASP A 23 7.89 11.20 -8.45
N GLU A 24 7.23 10.15 -7.95
CA GLU A 24 6.29 10.21 -6.82
C GLU A 24 6.82 9.53 -5.54
N ILE A 25 8.14 9.46 -5.34
CA ILE A 25 8.70 8.88 -4.12
C ILE A 25 8.64 9.88 -2.94
N SER A 26 8.19 9.39 -1.78
CA SER A 26 8.23 10.11 -0.51
C SER A 26 8.72 9.21 0.61
N PHE A 27 9.18 9.79 1.72
CA PHE A 27 9.53 8.99 2.88
C PHE A 27 8.27 8.47 3.57
N LEU A 28 8.32 7.22 4.04
CA LEU A 28 7.21 6.66 4.81
C LEU A 28 6.87 7.51 6.03
N THR A 29 7.83 8.19 6.64
CA THR A 29 7.63 9.05 7.81
C THR A 29 6.87 10.35 7.54
N GLU A 30 6.77 10.76 6.27
CA GLU A 30 6.08 11.97 5.82
C GLU A 30 4.63 11.71 5.39
N VAL A 31 4.28 10.45 5.15
CA VAL A 31 2.94 10.01 4.75
C VAL A 31 2.03 9.90 5.98
N ASN A 32 0.75 10.25 5.82
CA ASN A 32 -0.26 10.06 6.84
C ASN A 32 -1.19 8.90 6.46
N PHE A 33 -0.90 7.70 6.97
CA PHE A 33 -1.74 6.53 6.74
C PHE A 33 -3.02 6.61 7.59
N ARG A 34 -4.18 6.54 6.94
CA ARG A 34 -5.49 6.66 7.58
C ARG A 34 -6.39 5.51 7.16
N HIS A 35 -7.30 5.15 8.04
CA HIS A 35 -8.42 4.28 7.67
C HIS A 35 -9.50 5.12 6.99
N ILE A 36 -10.18 4.54 6.00
CA ILE A 36 -11.38 5.16 5.42
C ILE A 36 -12.47 5.22 6.51
N PRO A 37 -13.00 6.41 6.84
CA PRO A 37 -14.07 6.51 7.83
C PRO A 37 -15.31 5.71 7.40
N PRO A 38 -16.03 5.06 8.32
CA PRO A 38 -17.29 4.44 7.99
C PRO A 38 -18.30 5.49 7.48
N PRO A 39 -19.20 5.12 6.56
CA PRO A 39 -20.27 6.01 6.10
C PRO A 39 -21.15 6.41 7.27
N ARG A 40 -21.57 7.69 7.31
CA ARG A 40 -22.42 8.19 8.40
C ARG A 40 -23.88 7.84 8.14
N TYR A 41 -24.26 7.82 6.87
CA TYR A 41 -25.59 7.52 6.37
C TYR A 41 -25.50 6.70 5.07
N PRO A 42 -26.54 5.95 4.68
CA PRO A 42 -26.54 5.16 3.45
C PRO A 42 -26.23 5.96 2.18
N GLU A 43 -26.60 7.23 2.15
CA GLU A 43 -26.36 8.14 1.01
C GLU A 43 -24.87 8.41 0.79
N ASP A 44 -24.06 8.38 1.86
CA ASP A 44 -22.61 8.54 1.77
C ASP A 44 -21.99 7.40 0.92
N GLU A 45 -22.51 6.17 1.00
CA GLU A 45 -22.02 5.02 0.20
C GLU A 45 -22.30 5.18 -1.31
N MET A 46 -23.31 5.97 -1.66
CA MET A 46 -23.72 6.23 -3.04
C MET A 46 -23.12 7.53 -3.60
N SER A 47 -22.41 8.30 -2.76
CA SER A 47 -21.80 9.57 -3.14
C SER A 47 -20.65 9.35 -4.13
N GLY A 48 -20.60 10.18 -5.18
CA GLY A 48 -19.47 10.22 -6.11
C GLY A 48 -18.24 10.94 -5.54
N GLU A 49 -18.40 11.65 -4.42
CA GLU A 49 -17.31 12.37 -3.74
C GLU A 49 -17.17 11.90 -2.28
N PRO A 50 -15.92 11.79 -1.75
CA PRO A 50 -15.69 11.48 -0.34
C PRO A 50 -16.31 12.52 0.60
N TRP A 51 -16.98 12.08 1.66
CA TRP A 51 -17.57 12.95 2.69
C TRP A 51 -16.59 13.38 3.79
N TYR A 52 -15.36 12.88 3.74
CA TYR A 52 -14.30 13.16 4.70
C TYR A 52 -13.18 13.96 4.03
N SER A 53 -12.47 14.76 4.81
CA SER A 53 -11.37 15.56 4.30
C SER A 53 -10.15 14.69 3.99
N ILE A 54 -9.55 14.91 2.82
CA ILE A 54 -8.34 14.26 2.35
C ILE A 54 -7.23 15.31 2.25
N GLY A 55 -6.16 15.14 3.03
CA GLY A 55 -4.96 15.96 2.95
C GLY A 55 -4.01 15.51 1.83
N PRO A 56 -3.04 16.35 1.42
CA PRO A 56 -2.11 16.05 0.32
C PRO A 56 -1.16 14.86 0.59
N HIS A 57 -1.00 14.47 1.85
CA HIS A 57 -0.16 13.34 2.27
C HIS A 57 -0.97 12.18 2.86
N ASP A 58 -2.30 12.25 2.80
CA ASP A 58 -3.16 11.18 3.29
C ASP A 58 -3.14 10.02 2.32
N VAL A 59 -2.95 8.81 2.85
CA VAL A 59 -2.97 7.57 2.08
C VAL A 59 -3.93 6.59 2.75
N PHE A 60 -4.80 5.99 1.94
CA PHE A 60 -5.81 5.01 2.34
C PHE A 60 -5.52 3.65 1.68
N PRO A 61 -4.79 2.74 2.37
CA PRO A 61 -4.40 1.47 1.79
C PRO A 61 -5.55 0.56 1.33
N GLU A 62 -6.74 0.76 1.89
CA GLU A 62 -7.97 0.07 1.53
C GLU A 62 -8.41 0.35 0.09
N GLU A 63 -7.96 1.46 -0.51
CA GLU A 63 -8.24 1.81 -1.90
C GLU A 63 -7.33 1.11 -2.90
N PHE A 64 -6.18 0.56 -2.47
CA PHE A 64 -5.22 -0.09 -3.38
C PHE A 64 -5.78 -1.26 -4.20
N PRO A 65 -6.59 -2.20 -3.67
CA PRO A 65 -7.00 -3.40 -4.40
C PRO A 65 -7.61 -3.16 -5.79
N PRO A 66 -8.60 -2.26 -5.99
CA PRO A 66 -9.15 -1.96 -7.31
C PRO A 66 -8.15 -1.28 -8.25
N PHE A 67 -7.22 -0.48 -7.74
CA PHE A 67 -6.22 0.21 -8.57
C PHE A 67 -5.07 -0.70 -9.02
N LEU A 68 -4.63 -1.61 -8.13
CA LEU A 68 -3.48 -2.47 -8.41
C LEU A 68 -3.81 -3.60 -9.39
N PHE A 69 -5.02 -4.15 -9.33
CA PHE A 69 -5.38 -5.36 -10.06
C PHE A 69 -6.74 -5.22 -10.77
N ALA A 70 -6.71 -5.13 -12.09
CA ALA A 70 -7.91 -5.26 -12.92
C ALA A 70 -8.43 -6.71 -12.93
N ASP A 71 -7.53 -7.70 -12.87
CA ASP A 71 -7.91 -9.11 -12.83
C ASP A 71 -8.31 -9.57 -11.42
N MET A 72 -9.50 -10.17 -11.32
CA MET A 72 -10.06 -10.65 -10.06
C MET A 72 -9.30 -11.84 -9.47
N GLY A 73 -8.65 -12.67 -10.31
CA GLY A 73 -7.84 -13.79 -9.85
C GLY A 73 -6.57 -13.32 -9.14
N GLN A 74 -5.86 -12.39 -9.76
CA GLN A 74 -4.67 -11.72 -9.21
C GLN A 74 -5.01 -10.98 -7.91
N ARG A 75 -6.12 -10.23 -7.88
CA ARG A 75 -6.57 -9.53 -6.66
C ARG A 75 -6.79 -10.49 -5.50
N ARG A 76 -7.48 -11.61 -5.71
CA ARG A 76 -7.72 -12.63 -4.67
C ARG A 76 -6.41 -13.28 -4.20
N LEU A 77 -5.50 -13.58 -5.12
CA LEU A 77 -4.21 -14.16 -4.78
C LEU A 77 -3.38 -13.19 -3.94
N PHE A 78 -3.31 -11.92 -4.35
CA PHE A 78 -2.59 -10.88 -3.60
C PHE A 78 -3.20 -10.67 -2.22
N SER A 79 -4.53 -10.56 -2.12
CA SER A 79 -5.21 -10.42 -0.82
C SER A 79 -4.92 -11.57 0.14
N ARG A 80 -4.73 -12.79 -0.39
CA ARG A 80 -4.38 -13.97 0.41
C ARG A 80 -2.93 -13.93 0.90
N LEU A 81 -2.01 -13.46 0.07
CA LEU A 81 -0.57 -13.47 0.37
C LEU A 81 -0.08 -12.23 1.11
N HIS A 82 -0.70 -11.08 0.84
CA HIS A 82 -0.26 -9.74 1.19
C HIS A 82 -1.42 -8.83 1.60
N GLY A 83 -2.48 -9.39 2.20
CA GLY A 83 -3.65 -8.63 2.62
C GLY A 83 -3.34 -7.55 3.66
N GLU A 84 -2.26 -7.70 4.42
CA GLU A 84 -1.76 -6.70 5.36
C GLU A 84 -1.42 -5.36 4.71
N LEU A 85 -1.10 -5.35 3.41
CA LEU A 85 -0.77 -4.11 2.70
C LEU A 85 -1.98 -3.21 2.48
N TYR A 86 -3.20 -3.73 2.66
CA TYR A 86 -4.45 -2.96 2.59
C TYR A 86 -4.88 -2.40 3.95
N ASP A 87 -4.13 -2.68 5.02
CA ASP A 87 -4.44 -2.20 6.36
C ASP A 87 -3.57 -0.99 6.70
N ALA A 88 -4.20 0.16 7.01
CA ALA A 88 -3.49 1.36 7.43
C ALA A 88 -2.60 1.13 8.67
N ASP A 89 -2.98 0.23 9.58
CA ASP A 89 -2.25 -0.02 10.81
C ASP A 89 -0.94 -0.79 10.59
N TYR A 90 -0.86 -1.62 9.54
CA TYR A 90 0.41 -2.23 9.11
C TYR A 90 1.46 -1.15 8.80
N TRP A 91 1.06 -0.14 8.02
CA TRP A 91 1.94 0.96 7.63
C TRP A 91 2.31 1.86 8.79
N LYS A 92 1.35 2.18 9.67
CA LYS A 92 1.64 2.92 10.91
C LYS A 92 2.64 2.16 11.80
N GLY A 93 2.53 0.83 11.87
CA GLY A 93 3.49 -0.03 12.56
C GLY A 93 4.91 0.08 11.99
N LEU A 94 5.04 0.09 10.66
CA LEU A 94 6.32 0.33 9.99
C LEU A 94 6.87 1.73 10.29
N GLN A 95 6.04 2.76 10.23
CA GLN A 95 6.45 4.12 10.59
C GLN A 95 6.94 4.20 12.03
N ALA A 96 6.24 3.57 12.98
CA ALA A 96 6.64 3.51 14.37
C ALA A 96 8.00 2.82 14.53
N ALA A 97 8.21 1.66 13.89
CA ALA A 97 9.48 0.96 13.91
C ALA A 97 10.64 1.81 13.36
N ILE A 98 10.42 2.53 12.25
CA ILE A 98 11.41 3.44 11.67
C ILE A 98 11.74 4.59 12.64
N ARG A 99 10.73 5.19 13.28
CA ARG A 99 10.92 6.28 14.26
C ARG A 99 11.63 5.80 15.53
N GLU A 100 11.46 4.54 15.91
CA GLU A 100 12.21 3.89 16.99
C GLU A 100 13.65 3.53 16.60
N GLY A 101 14.07 3.82 15.35
CA GLY A 101 15.41 3.51 14.85
C GLY A 101 15.63 2.03 14.55
N LYS A 102 14.57 1.22 14.45
CA LYS A 102 14.68 -0.18 14.05
C LYS A 102 15.08 -0.26 12.58
N VAL A 103 16.23 -0.88 12.32
CA VAL A 103 16.63 -1.25 10.97
C VAL A 103 15.97 -2.58 10.61
N ILE A 104 15.05 -2.56 9.65
CA ILE A 104 14.36 -3.77 9.19
C ILE A 104 15.35 -4.58 8.34
N ASP A 105 15.57 -5.84 8.71
CA ASP A 105 16.46 -6.75 7.97
C ASP A 105 15.90 -7.03 6.57
N VAL A 106 16.71 -6.73 5.54
CA VAL A 106 16.41 -7.06 4.15
C VAL A 106 17.36 -8.17 3.70
N PHE A 107 16.80 -9.36 3.44
CA PHE A 107 17.58 -10.49 2.93
C PHE A 107 17.58 -10.50 1.40
N PRO A 108 18.75 -10.50 0.72
CA PRO A 108 18.81 -10.50 -0.74
C PRO A 108 18.51 -11.87 -1.38
N TYR A 109 18.19 -12.88 -0.56
CA TYR A 109 17.90 -14.26 -0.95
C TYR A 109 16.54 -14.71 -0.42
N ARG A 110 15.96 -15.75 -1.03
CA ARG A 110 14.68 -16.32 -0.59
C ARG A 110 14.81 -16.78 0.87
N ARG A 111 13.86 -16.39 1.71
CA ARG A 111 13.60 -17.06 2.98
C ARG A 111 13.19 -18.50 2.65
N LYS A 112 14.15 -19.43 2.62
CA LYS A 112 13.80 -20.86 2.75
C LYS A 112 13.05 -20.98 4.07
N ALA A 113 11.87 -21.60 4.06
CA ALA A 113 11.16 -21.94 5.28
C ALA A 113 12.16 -22.60 6.24
N ARG A 114 12.32 -22.01 7.42
CA ARG A 114 12.96 -22.69 8.54
C ARG A 114 12.01 -23.74 9.06
#